data_AF-A0A7C2QLP4-F1
#
_entry.id   AF-A0A7C2QLP4-F1
#
_cell.length_a   1.000
_cell.length_b   1.000
_cell.length_c   1.000
_cell.angle_alpha   90.00
_cell.angle_beta   90.00
_cell.angle_gamma   90.00
#
_symmetry.space_group_name_H-M   'P 1'
#
loop_
_entity.id
_entity.type
_entity.pdbx_description
1 polymer ?
#
loop_
_entity_poly.entity_id
_entity_poly.type
_entity_poly.pdbx_seq_one_letter_code
_entity_poly.pdbx_strand_id
1 'polypeptide(L)'
;MENSLVSWVGRWPLKIIDTILIDSENFRKGMFDPAKSAAWKVELGFNSEHFSPAVKAYERLGELKGVLEDYLREARKRGLRVFVYLNGHWADVSQLKAHPDWFQVDYSGKVIDDVYGRGLMPCVNSPGWRESSYSLMEEVAELGPGGIFLDGPVFHVRGCYCRWCRSAFEERYGIEPPRKGDLADPRHPQLVGFQKESLASYMRGAYEVVKSVNPEVAVYMNGQPPGPAWATGRDNEILSRYQDLVGAEGGFEYYNLFETPVFKPGLTAKLLEAQAPGKPRVVFIAANHRPWCRELLTPAELLNRCAQTLANGAFYWIGITWWSGKLAEAVRRANSWVDAAGDLLVGTRDASSVAIYWSQSTCDYYGGEVPVSDFTGETKRVARDYLKSVYGAYEMLLRLGVPFKLATSPRQLDGVEVLIVPNAAYLSDEEAEGLRDFVEKGGVLVASFETGLYGPRGAARQLRSGRPLRGRLRAKPLLRILRELHDRVGRVVPGDRALARGQALDGRTSGLLLGEHGRLVPAGQAELDALPAAQRVRQGSRLLLLRQLLRNVPRVQVQQLPEPPAQGSGRALPEPRRAGGPLELR
;
A
#
# COMPACT_ATOMS: atom_id res chain seq x y z
N MET A 1 -7.99 -14.41 -22.27
CA MET A 1 -6.65 -14.92 -21.94
C MET A 1 -6.49 -14.80 -20.44
N GLU A 2 -6.75 -15.88 -19.71
CA GLU A 2 -6.46 -15.97 -18.28
C GLU A 2 -4.94 -15.87 -18.13
N ASN A 3 -4.45 -14.74 -17.61
CA ASN A 3 -3.03 -14.50 -17.43
C ASN A 3 -2.43 -15.62 -16.57
N SER A 4 -1.44 -16.29 -17.15
CA SER A 4 -0.69 -17.40 -16.58
C SER A 4 -0.10 -17.02 -15.23
N LEU A 5 -0.76 -17.43 -14.14
CA LEU A 5 -0.05 -17.59 -12.87
C LEU A 5 1.05 -18.61 -13.12
N VAL A 6 2.30 -18.23 -12.88
CA VAL A 6 3.39 -19.20 -12.84
C VAL A 6 2.99 -20.34 -11.92
N SER A 7 3.13 -21.55 -12.46
CA SER A 7 2.47 -22.74 -11.94
C SER A 7 2.77 -22.98 -10.45
N TRP A 8 3.96 -22.58 -9.98
CA TRP A 8 4.46 -22.92 -8.65
C TRP A 8 4.20 -21.87 -7.54
N VAL A 9 4.13 -20.57 -7.86
CA VAL A 9 4.12 -19.48 -6.85
C VAL A 9 2.90 -19.56 -5.94
N GLY A 10 1.77 -20.02 -6.47
CA GLY A 10 0.52 -20.21 -5.74
C GLY A 10 0.33 -21.61 -5.16
N ARG A 11 1.30 -22.54 -5.25
CA ARG A 11 1.13 -23.92 -4.76
C ARG A 11 1.60 -24.15 -3.32
N TRP A 12 2.44 -23.25 -2.80
CA TRP A 12 3.09 -23.44 -1.51
C TRP A 12 3.10 -22.14 -0.72
N PRO A 13 2.96 -22.18 0.61
CA PRO A 13 3.05 -20.99 1.42
C PRO A 13 4.48 -20.44 1.41
N LEU A 14 4.64 -19.20 0.95
CA LEU A 14 5.96 -18.60 0.82
C LEU A 14 6.52 -18.18 2.19
N LYS A 15 7.74 -18.60 2.48
CA LYS A 15 8.55 -18.11 3.59
C LYS A 15 9.83 -17.56 2.97
N ILE A 16 9.86 -16.25 2.73
CA ILE A 16 10.97 -15.62 2.02
C ILE A 16 11.93 -14.98 3.02
N ILE A 17 13.22 -15.30 2.90
CA ILE A 17 14.28 -14.59 3.62
C ILE A 17 14.98 -13.61 2.69
N ASP A 18 15.28 -12.42 3.18
CA ASP A 18 16.33 -11.58 2.60
C ASP A 18 17.39 -11.35 3.66
N THR A 19 18.54 -11.96 3.44
CA THR A 19 19.69 -11.79 4.30
C THR A 19 20.94 -11.89 3.47
N ILE A 20 21.85 -10.94 3.71
CA ILE A 20 23.17 -10.85 3.10
C ILE A 20 23.10 -10.67 1.57
N LEU A 21 23.45 -9.47 1.11
CA LEU A 21 23.99 -9.25 -0.23
C LEU A 21 25.29 -10.06 -0.32
N ILE A 22 25.51 -10.85 -1.36
CA ILE A 22 26.86 -11.38 -1.58
C ILE A 22 27.76 -10.18 -1.84
N ASP A 23 28.52 -9.80 -0.82
CA ASP A 23 29.55 -8.79 -0.99
C ASP A 23 30.59 -9.35 -1.95
N SER A 24 30.77 -8.66 -3.07
CA SER A 24 31.81 -8.91 -4.04
C SER A 24 33.20 -9.08 -3.40
N GLU A 25 33.48 -8.41 -2.28
CA GLU A 25 34.71 -8.57 -1.51
C GLU A 25 34.79 -9.91 -0.77
N ASN A 26 33.73 -10.33 -0.08
CA ASN A 26 33.67 -11.64 0.58
C ASN A 26 33.73 -12.79 -0.43
N PHE A 27 33.10 -12.61 -1.59
CA PHE A 27 33.23 -13.53 -2.70
C PHE A 27 34.68 -13.60 -3.21
N ARG A 28 35.31 -12.45 -3.51
CA ARG A 28 36.71 -12.39 -3.96
C ARG A 28 37.69 -13.00 -2.96
N LYS A 29 37.39 -12.95 -1.67
CA LYS A 29 38.19 -13.58 -0.61
C LYS A 29 37.93 -15.08 -0.42
N GLY A 30 37.05 -15.69 -1.22
CA GLY A 30 36.71 -17.12 -1.12
C GLY A 30 35.95 -17.48 0.14
N MET A 31 35.33 -16.50 0.82
CA MET A 31 34.65 -16.70 2.10
C MET A 31 33.17 -17.07 1.94
N PHE A 32 32.61 -16.92 0.74
CA PHE A 32 31.23 -17.28 0.44
C PHE A 32 31.12 -18.75 0.04
N ASP A 33 30.40 -19.53 0.86
CA ASP A 33 30.06 -20.92 0.56
C ASP A 33 28.56 -21.00 0.21
N PRO A 34 28.22 -21.25 -1.08
CA PRO A 34 26.84 -21.36 -1.52
C PRO A 34 26.05 -22.47 -0.80
N ALA A 35 26.67 -23.62 -0.57
CA ALA A 35 26.04 -24.78 0.04
C ALA A 35 25.71 -24.52 1.52
N LYS A 36 26.67 -23.94 2.26
CA LYS A 36 26.48 -23.56 3.67
C LYS A 36 25.44 -22.45 3.82
N SER A 37 25.44 -21.46 2.93
CA SER A 37 24.47 -20.37 2.94
C SER A 37 23.04 -20.87 2.70
N ALA A 38 22.84 -21.71 1.68
CA ALA A 38 21.54 -22.30 1.39
C ALA A 38 21.06 -23.25 2.50
N ALA A 39 21.96 -24.09 3.04
CA ALA A 39 21.63 -25.00 4.14
C ALA A 39 21.12 -24.26 5.37
N TRP A 40 21.84 -23.20 5.79
CA TRP A 40 21.47 -22.41 6.95
C TRP A 40 20.08 -21.75 6.82
N LYS A 41 19.71 -21.27 5.63
CA LYS A 41 18.38 -20.67 5.37
C LYS A 41 17.27 -21.72 5.48
N VAL A 42 17.50 -22.92 4.98
CA VAL A 42 16.56 -24.05 5.09
C VAL A 42 16.44 -24.53 6.54
N GLU A 43 17.54 -24.58 7.30
CA GLU A 43 17.54 -24.92 8.75
C GLU A 43 16.76 -23.91 9.60
N LEU A 44 16.64 -22.66 9.14
CA LEU A 44 15.77 -21.65 9.76
C LEU A 44 14.29 -21.82 9.38
N GLY A 45 13.97 -22.75 8.48
CA GLY A 45 12.63 -23.05 8.02
C GLY A 45 12.16 -22.23 6.82
N PHE A 46 13.05 -21.53 6.10
CA PHE A 46 12.66 -20.82 4.88
C PHE A 46 12.60 -21.78 3.67
N ASN A 47 11.71 -21.48 2.72
CA ASN A 47 11.58 -22.23 1.47
C ASN A 47 11.86 -21.38 0.23
N SER A 48 12.03 -20.07 0.41
CA SER A 48 12.35 -19.13 -0.64
C SER A 48 13.28 -18.03 -0.12
N GLU A 49 13.96 -17.33 -1.01
CA GLU A 49 14.79 -16.18 -0.66
C GLU A 49 14.80 -15.08 -1.71
N HIS A 50 15.15 -13.87 -1.30
CA HIS A 50 15.73 -12.87 -2.18
C HIS A 50 17.24 -12.99 -2.13
N PHE A 51 17.84 -13.28 -3.27
CA PHE A 51 19.27 -13.40 -3.42
C PHE A 51 19.78 -12.25 -4.27
N SER A 52 20.60 -11.40 -3.66
CA SER A 52 21.25 -10.31 -4.37
C SER A 52 22.71 -10.67 -4.63
N PRO A 53 23.11 -10.92 -5.89
CA PRO A 53 24.49 -10.75 -6.26
C PRO A 53 24.74 -9.24 -6.18
N ALA A 54 25.65 -8.75 -5.34
CA ALA A 54 25.90 -7.31 -5.25
C ALA A 54 26.61 -6.78 -6.50
N VAL A 55 25.94 -6.84 -7.65
CA VAL A 55 26.32 -6.15 -8.88
C VAL A 55 25.87 -4.71 -8.65
N LYS A 56 26.78 -3.74 -8.69
CA LYS A 56 26.37 -2.36 -9.02
C LYS A 56 25.63 -2.49 -10.35
N ALA A 57 24.35 -2.21 -10.41
CA ALA A 57 23.36 -2.77 -11.35
C ALA A 57 23.65 -2.71 -12.87
N TYR A 58 24.84 -2.30 -13.30
CA TYR A 58 25.25 -2.13 -14.69
C TYR A 58 26.72 -2.54 -14.95
N GLU A 59 27.48 -3.03 -13.96
CA GLU A 59 28.94 -3.16 -14.05
C GLU A 59 29.52 -4.59 -14.06
N ARG A 60 28.73 -5.65 -14.29
CA ARG A 60 29.13 -7.03 -14.76
C ARG A 60 28.35 -8.13 -14.03
N LEU A 61 27.31 -8.64 -14.67
CA LEU A 61 26.76 -9.97 -14.37
C LEU A 61 27.80 -11.08 -14.64
N GLY A 62 28.64 -10.93 -15.67
CA GLY A 62 29.52 -12.01 -16.15
C GLY A 62 30.46 -12.60 -15.09
N GLU A 63 31.06 -11.79 -14.21
CA GLU A 63 31.91 -12.27 -13.12
C GLU A 63 31.10 -12.89 -11.95
N LEU A 64 29.85 -12.46 -11.78
CA LEU A 64 28.94 -12.94 -10.72
C LEU A 64 28.04 -14.10 -11.19
N LYS A 65 27.99 -14.38 -12.50
CA LYS A 65 27.23 -15.46 -13.12
C LYS A 65 27.65 -16.82 -12.57
N GLY A 66 28.96 -17.06 -12.42
CA GLY A 66 29.47 -18.31 -11.83
C GLY A 66 28.99 -18.54 -10.38
N VAL A 67 28.92 -17.47 -9.57
CA VAL A 67 28.42 -17.55 -8.19
C VAL A 67 26.94 -17.87 -8.17
N LEU A 68 26.18 -17.18 -9.01
CA LEU A 68 24.73 -17.38 -9.09
C LEU A 68 24.41 -18.79 -9.59
N GLU A 69 25.12 -19.31 -10.59
CA GLU A 69 24.94 -20.68 -11.10
C GLU A 69 25.20 -21.75 -10.03
N ASP A 70 26.32 -21.64 -9.31
CA ASP A 70 26.66 -22.56 -8.22
C ASP A 70 25.65 -22.46 -7.07
N TYR A 71 25.25 -21.24 -6.72
CA TYR A 71 24.26 -21.00 -5.68
C TYR A 71 22.88 -21.57 -6.04
N LEU A 72 22.40 -21.33 -7.26
CA LEU A 72 21.14 -21.89 -7.76
C LEU A 72 21.16 -23.42 -7.73
N ARG A 73 22.29 -24.04 -8.06
CA ARG A 73 22.48 -25.49 -7.98
C ARG A 73 22.36 -26.00 -6.55
N GLU A 74 23.05 -25.36 -5.60
CA GLU A 74 23.03 -25.77 -4.18
C GLU A 74 21.68 -25.50 -3.51
N ALA A 75 21.00 -24.40 -3.86
CA ALA A 75 19.66 -24.08 -3.41
C ALA A 75 18.64 -25.12 -3.93
N ARG A 76 18.73 -25.50 -5.21
CA ARG A 76 17.85 -26.51 -5.82
C ARG A 76 17.95 -27.88 -5.15
N LYS A 77 19.17 -28.34 -4.82
CA LYS A 77 19.38 -29.60 -4.07
C LYS A 77 18.63 -29.64 -2.73
N ARG A 78 18.33 -28.48 -2.16
CA ARG A 78 17.71 -28.31 -0.83
C ARG A 78 16.25 -27.84 -0.90
N GLY A 79 15.69 -27.70 -2.11
CA GLY A 79 14.33 -27.19 -2.29
C GLY A 79 14.15 -25.70 -1.97
N LEU A 80 15.24 -24.93 -1.87
CA LEU A 80 15.19 -23.47 -1.63
C LEU A 80 14.97 -22.74 -2.96
N ARG A 81 13.88 -21.99 -3.08
CA ARG A 81 13.57 -21.21 -4.28
C ARG A 81 14.21 -19.84 -4.23
N VAL A 82 14.96 -19.51 -5.27
CA VAL A 82 15.73 -18.27 -5.33
C VAL A 82 15.00 -17.26 -6.20
N PHE A 83 14.62 -16.13 -5.61
CA PHE A 83 14.29 -14.92 -6.36
C PHE A 83 15.55 -14.05 -6.48
N VAL A 84 16.02 -13.82 -7.70
CA VAL A 84 17.16 -12.92 -7.92
C VAL A 84 16.70 -11.49 -7.72
N TYR A 85 17.29 -10.81 -6.74
CA TYR A 85 17.03 -9.41 -6.43
C TYR A 85 17.78 -8.54 -7.45
N LEU A 86 17.07 -7.68 -8.16
CA LEU A 86 17.62 -6.67 -9.06
C LEU A 86 17.23 -5.28 -8.59
N ASN A 87 18.23 -4.39 -8.44
CA ASN A 87 17.96 -2.99 -8.13
C ASN A 87 17.51 -2.24 -9.39
N GLY A 88 16.32 -1.66 -9.36
CA GLY A 88 15.78 -0.84 -10.45
C GLY A 88 15.62 0.64 -10.10
N HIS A 89 15.93 1.08 -8.87
CA HIS A 89 15.64 2.44 -8.40
C HIS A 89 16.87 3.31 -8.13
N TRP A 90 18.07 2.75 -8.01
CA TRP A 90 19.27 3.48 -7.61
C TRP A 90 20.47 3.15 -8.50
N ALA A 91 21.27 4.17 -8.82
CA ALA A 91 22.56 4.04 -9.47
C ALA A 91 23.57 5.02 -8.87
N ASP A 92 24.87 4.69 -8.92
CA ASP A 92 25.92 5.62 -8.48
C ASP A 92 26.00 6.83 -9.41
N VAL A 93 26.26 8.01 -8.87
CA VAL A 93 26.42 9.25 -9.64
C VAL A 93 27.52 9.19 -10.71
N SER A 94 28.49 8.28 -10.59
CA SER A 94 29.52 8.04 -11.63
C SER A 94 28.93 7.63 -12.98
N GLN A 95 27.76 6.99 -12.98
CA GLN A 95 27.08 6.50 -14.19
C GLN A 95 26.59 7.64 -15.08
N LEU A 96 26.43 8.85 -14.53
CA LEU A 96 25.94 10.01 -15.29
C LEU A 96 26.84 10.38 -16.48
N LYS A 97 28.15 10.11 -16.38
CA LYS A 97 29.10 10.39 -17.47
C LYS A 97 28.88 9.45 -18.66
N ALA A 98 28.64 8.17 -18.40
CA ALA A 98 28.44 7.16 -19.44
C ALA A 98 27.01 7.21 -20.00
N HIS A 99 26.04 7.53 -19.16
CA HIS A 99 24.62 7.45 -19.47
C HIS A 99 23.85 8.72 -19.05
N PRO A 100 24.16 9.88 -19.67
CA PRO A 100 23.62 11.18 -19.22
C PRO A 100 22.10 11.32 -19.34
N ASP A 101 21.43 10.46 -20.11
CA ASP A 101 20.00 10.52 -20.41
C ASP A 101 19.18 9.36 -19.82
N TRP A 102 19.78 8.56 -18.95
CA TRP A 102 19.10 7.45 -18.28
C TRP A 102 18.32 7.89 -17.05
N PHE A 103 18.68 9.01 -16.43
CA PHE A 103 18.27 9.33 -15.07
C PHE A 103 17.14 10.35 -14.99
N GLN A 104 16.47 10.37 -13.84
CA GLN A 104 15.36 11.28 -13.58
C GLN A 104 15.86 12.71 -13.39
N VAL A 105 15.08 13.64 -13.97
CA VAL A 105 15.34 15.08 -13.96
C VAL A 105 14.17 15.76 -13.28
N ASP A 106 14.42 16.67 -12.34
CA ASP A 106 13.36 17.39 -11.65
C ASP A 106 12.70 18.47 -12.53
N TYR A 107 11.69 19.14 -11.96
CA TYR A 107 10.92 20.16 -12.69
C TYR A 107 11.79 21.33 -13.18
N SER A 108 12.88 21.64 -12.48
CA SER A 108 13.81 22.72 -12.85
C SER A 108 14.76 22.34 -13.98
N GLY A 109 14.78 21.06 -14.40
CA GLY A 109 15.73 20.54 -15.38
C GLY A 109 17.03 20.03 -14.75
N LYS A 110 17.13 19.93 -13.42
CA LYS A 110 18.29 19.36 -12.74
C LYS A 110 18.17 17.84 -12.62
N VAL A 111 19.24 17.11 -12.92
CA VAL A 111 19.32 15.67 -12.60
C VAL A 111 19.19 15.46 -11.09
N ILE A 112 18.43 14.44 -10.70
CA ILE A 112 18.27 14.02 -9.32
C ILE A 112 19.46 13.11 -8.95
N ASP A 113 20.40 13.63 -8.15
CA ASP A 113 21.72 13.06 -7.86
C ASP A 113 22.03 12.88 -6.35
N ASP A 114 21.06 13.20 -5.51
CA ASP A 114 21.14 13.23 -4.05
C ASP A 114 20.32 12.10 -3.39
N VAL A 115 19.90 11.07 -4.15
CA VAL A 115 19.14 9.93 -3.61
C VAL A 115 20.02 9.10 -2.68
N TYR A 116 19.57 8.93 -1.44
CA TYR A 116 20.38 8.39 -0.33
C TYR A 116 21.70 9.15 -0.12
N GLY A 117 21.71 10.45 -0.38
CA GLY A 117 22.85 11.35 -0.19
C GLY A 117 23.82 11.45 -1.37
N ARG A 118 23.93 10.42 -2.23
CA ARG A 118 24.78 10.44 -3.43
C ARG A 118 24.34 9.36 -4.42
N GLY A 119 23.28 9.62 -5.16
CA GLY A 119 22.64 8.59 -5.99
C GLY A 119 21.70 9.13 -7.03
N LEU A 120 21.65 8.43 -8.16
CA LEU A 120 20.77 8.68 -9.28
C LEU A 120 19.57 7.74 -9.23
N MET A 121 18.45 8.17 -9.81
CA MET A 121 17.31 7.29 -10.08
C MET A 121 17.12 7.10 -11.57
N PRO A 122 17.09 5.87 -12.09
CA PRO A 122 16.79 5.65 -13.49
C PRO A 122 15.37 6.07 -13.88
N CYS A 123 15.20 6.45 -15.15
CA CYS A 123 13.93 6.82 -15.75
C CYS A 123 13.36 5.66 -16.57
N VAL A 124 12.18 5.17 -16.20
CA VAL A 124 11.49 4.07 -16.87
C VAL A 124 11.04 4.36 -18.31
N ASN A 125 11.09 5.62 -18.73
CA ASN A 125 10.81 6.05 -20.10
C ASN A 125 12.09 6.29 -20.92
N SER A 126 13.28 6.14 -20.33
CA SER A 126 14.54 6.23 -21.06
C SER A 126 14.78 4.94 -21.87
N PRO A 127 14.87 4.99 -23.21
CA PRO A 127 15.03 3.79 -24.03
C PRO A 127 16.29 3.00 -23.67
N GLY A 128 17.43 3.66 -23.53
CA GLY A 128 18.70 3.00 -23.23
C GLY A 128 18.70 2.31 -21.85
N TRP A 129 18.09 2.95 -20.84
CA TRP A 129 17.97 2.31 -19.53
C TRP A 129 17.03 1.10 -19.57
N ARG A 130 15.88 1.22 -20.26
CA ARG A 130 14.94 0.11 -20.42
C ARG A 130 15.59 -1.09 -21.10
N GLU A 131 16.27 -0.86 -22.22
CA GLU A 131 16.97 -1.90 -22.98
C GLU A 131 18.01 -2.61 -22.11
N SER A 132 18.88 -1.86 -21.45
CA SER A 132 19.88 -2.43 -20.53
C SER A 132 19.25 -3.21 -19.38
N SER A 133 18.18 -2.69 -18.80
CA SER A 133 17.46 -3.34 -17.71
C SER A 133 16.79 -4.65 -18.16
N TYR A 134 16.25 -4.70 -19.38
CA TYR A 134 15.65 -5.92 -19.94
C TYR A 134 16.68 -6.97 -20.30
N SER A 135 17.81 -6.58 -20.90
CA SER A 135 18.93 -7.48 -21.18
C SER A 135 19.43 -8.17 -19.92
N LEU A 136 19.58 -7.42 -18.81
CA LEU A 136 19.94 -7.99 -17.50
C LEU A 136 18.90 -9.01 -17.01
N MET A 137 17.61 -8.75 -17.18
CA MET A 137 16.55 -9.70 -16.79
C MET A 137 16.53 -10.94 -17.67
N GLU A 138 16.79 -10.81 -18.97
CA GLU A 138 16.94 -11.90 -19.91
C GLU A 138 18.10 -12.83 -19.50
N GLU A 139 19.30 -12.27 -19.29
CA GLU A 139 20.47 -13.04 -18.82
C GLU A 139 20.22 -13.78 -17.50
N VAL A 140 19.48 -13.15 -16.57
CA VAL A 140 19.12 -13.78 -15.29
C VAL A 140 18.06 -14.86 -15.49
N ALA A 141 17.09 -14.67 -16.38
CA ALA A 141 16.05 -15.65 -16.68
C ALA A 141 16.63 -16.92 -17.34
N GLU A 142 17.66 -16.80 -18.18
CA GLU A 142 18.38 -17.93 -18.78
C GLU A 142 19.00 -18.87 -17.74
N LEU A 143 19.39 -18.35 -16.58
CA LEU A 143 19.93 -19.15 -15.48
C LEU A 143 18.88 -20.01 -14.77
N GLY A 144 17.59 -19.77 -15.04
CA GLY A 144 16.46 -20.51 -14.47
C GLY A 144 16.33 -20.40 -12.94
N PRO A 145 16.35 -19.18 -12.34
CA PRO A 145 16.00 -19.00 -10.93
C PRO A 145 14.50 -19.31 -10.68
N GLY A 146 14.09 -19.36 -9.42
CA GLY A 146 12.67 -19.44 -9.08
C GLY A 146 11.93 -18.18 -9.53
N GLY A 147 12.55 -17.02 -9.39
CA GLY A 147 12.00 -15.76 -9.88
C GLY A 147 13.01 -14.61 -9.93
N ILE A 148 12.51 -13.45 -10.31
CA ILE A 148 13.19 -12.15 -10.31
C ILE A 148 12.34 -11.21 -9.47
N PHE A 149 12.98 -10.58 -8.48
CA PHE A 149 12.40 -9.51 -7.67
C PHE A 149 13.03 -8.19 -8.08
N LEU A 150 12.20 -7.20 -8.44
CA LEU A 150 12.65 -5.87 -8.77
C LEU A 150 12.44 -4.91 -7.60
N ASP A 151 13.52 -4.33 -7.07
CA ASP A 151 13.37 -3.25 -6.10
C ASP A 151 13.31 -1.92 -6.85
N GLY A 152 12.09 -1.44 -7.07
CA GLY A 152 11.79 -0.45 -8.08
C GLY A 152 11.66 -1.07 -9.49
N PRO A 153 11.70 -0.26 -10.56
CA PRO A 153 11.89 1.19 -10.55
C PRO A 153 10.72 1.95 -9.91
N VAL A 154 10.96 3.21 -9.54
CA VAL A 154 9.93 4.15 -9.04
C VAL A 154 10.21 5.55 -9.56
N PHE A 155 9.18 6.41 -9.65
CA PHE A 155 9.38 7.85 -9.85
C PHE A 155 9.75 8.52 -8.53
N HIS A 156 10.70 9.46 -8.57
CA HIS A 156 11.00 10.28 -7.41
C HIS A 156 9.81 11.20 -7.06
N VAL A 157 9.72 11.63 -5.80
CA VAL A 157 8.67 12.56 -5.33
C VAL A 157 8.71 13.91 -6.04
N ARG A 158 9.89 14.30 -6.51
CA ARG A 158 10.14 15.49 -7.34
C ARG A 158 9.63 15.32 -8.78
N GLY A 159 9.31 14.09 -9.20
CA GLY A 159 8.93 13.74 -10.56
C GLY A 159 10.13 13.48 -11.47
N CYS A 160 9.83 13.17 -12.74
CA CYS A 160 10.81 13.10 -13.81
C CYS A 160 10.30 13.90 -15.02
N TYR A 161 11.08 14.88 -15.45
CA TYR A 161 10.83 15.79 -16.57
C TYR A 161 12.00 15.78 -17.55
N CYS A 162 12.69 14.64 -17.65
CA CYS A 162 13.65 14.44 -18.73
C CYS A 162 12.93 14.50 -20.08
N ARG A 163 13.68 14.65 -21.18
CA ARG A 163 13.11 14.80 -22.53
C ARG A 163 12.09 13.70 -22.87
N TRP A 164 12.37 12.45 -22.48
CA TRP A 164 11.48 11.31 -22.75
C TRP A 164 10.14 11.43 -22.04
N CYS A 165 10.15 11.80 -20.76
CA CYS A 165 8.92 12.00 -19.99
C CYS A 165 8.13 13.21 -20.47
N ARG A 166 8.79 14.32 -20.81
CA ARG A 166 8.12 15.51 -21.34
C ARG A 166 7.45 15.22 -22.68
N SER A 167 8.20 14.69 -23.66
CA SER A 167 7.67 14.36 -24.98
C SER A 167 6.52 13.37 -24.91
N ALA A 168 6.65 12.27 -24.15
CA ALA A 168 5.59 11.27 -24.04
C ALA A 168 4.34 11.80 -23.31
N PHE A 169 4.51 12.74 -22.36
CA PHE A 169 3.37 13.37 -21.69
C PHE A 169 2.66 14.35 -22.62
N GLU A 170 3.42 15.21 -23.31
CA GLU A 170 2.90 16.19 -24.27
C GLU A 170 2.19 15.51 -25.44
N GLU A 171 2.75 14.42 -25.98
CA GLU A 171 2.12 13.62 -27.02
C GLU A 171 0.77 13.05 -26.55
N ARG A 172 0.70 12.59 -25.30
CA ARG A 172 -0.52 11.96 -24.75
C ARG A 172 -1.62 12.96 -24.40
N TYR A 173 -1.26 14.13 -23.86
CA TYR A 173 -2.24 15.07 -23.29
C TYR A 173 -2.32 16.41 -24.02
N GLY A 174 -1.42 16.69 -24.97
CA GLY A 174 -1.37 17.95 -25.71
C GLY A 174 -0.99 19.17 -24.87
N ILE A 175 -0.39 18.95 -23.69
CA ILE A 175 -0.06 20.00 -22.72
C ILE A 175 1.28 19.67 -22.06
N GLU A 176 1.97 20.71 -21.56
CA GLU A 176 3.17 20.52 -20.74
C GLU A 176 2.83 19.87 -19.38
N PRO A 177 3.71 19.00 -18.85
CA PRO A 177 3.50 18.36 -17.55
C PRO A 177 3.50 19.38 -16.41
N PRO A 178 2.48 19.36 -15.51
CA PRO A 178 2.44 20.24 -14.35
C PRO A 178 3.51 19.85 -13.32
N ARG A 179 3.70 20.67 -12.28
CA ARG A 179 4.61 20.32 -11.18
C ARG A 179 3.99 19.24 -10.29
N LYS A 180 4.62 18.06 -10.24
CA LYS A 180 4.32 16.97 -9.32
C LYS A 180 4.28 17.45 -7.86
N GLY A 181 3.27 17.02 -7.13
CA GLY A 181 3.00 17.42 -5.75
C GLY A 181 2.21 18.72 -5.61
N ASP A 182 2.00 19.48 -6.70
CA ASP A 182 1.04 20.59 -6.70
C ASP A 182 -0.38 20.04 -6.87
N LEU A 183 -1.00 19.64 -5.76
CA LEU A 183 -2.34 19.05 -5.78
C LEU A 183 -3.45 20.05 -6.15
N ALA A 184 -3.15 21.35 -6.16
CA ALA A 184 -4.11 22.37 -6.59
C ALA A 184 -4.19 22.51 -8.12
N ASP A 185 -3.15 22.05 -8.83
CA ASP A 185 -3.15 22.04 -10.30
C ASP A 185 -4.14 20.97 -10.81
N PRO A 186 -5.19 21.35 -11.57
CA PRO A 186 -6.17 20.40 -12.09
C PRO A 186 -5.58 19.38 -13.07
N ARG A 187 -4.36 19.62 -13.58
CA ARG A 187 -3.62 18.71 -14.45
C ARG A 187 -2.81 17.68 -13.67
N HIS A 188 -2.58 17.88 -12.37
CA HIS A 188 -1.78 16.97 -11.53
C HIS A 188 -2.26 15.50 -11.61
N PRO A 189 -3.56 15.18 -11.59
CA PRO A 189 -4.04 13.81 -11.80
C PRO A 189 -3.58 13.18 -13.12
N GLN A 190 -3.44 13.96 -14.20
CA GLN A 190 -2.94 13.47 -15.49
C GLN A 190 -1.47 13.08 -15.39
N LEU A 191 -0.64 13.86 -14.69
CA LEU A 191 0.76 13.52 -14.44
C LEU A 191 0.91 12.25 -13.59
N VAL A 192 0.09 12.12 -12.55
CA VAL A 192 0.08 10.91 -11.71
C VAL A 192 -0.33 9.69 -12.53
N GLY A 193 -1.40 9.81 -13.32
CA GLY A 193 -1.85 8.75 -14.23
C GLY A 193 -0.78 8.37 -15.25
N PHE A 194 -0.11 9.36 -15.86
CA PHE A 194 1.02 9.13 -16.75
C PHE A 194 2.12 8.31 -16.10
N GLN A 195 2.55 8.69 -14.90
CA GLN A 195 3.64 8.01 -14.19
C GLN A 195 3.27 6.57 -13.80
N LYS A 196 2.04 6.34 -13.34
CA LYS A 196 1.54 4.98 -13.07
C LYS A 196 1.55 4.11 -14.33
N GLU A 197 1.08 4.64 -15.45
CA GLU A 197 1.07 3.93 -16.74
C GLU A 197 2.47 3.73 -17.32
N SER A 198 3.40 4.67 -17.13
CA SER A 198 4.80 4.51 -17.52
C SER A 198 5.47 3.36 -16.76
N LEU A 199 5.22 3.23 -15.45
CA LEU A 199 5.71 2.10 -14.66
C LEU A 199 5.06 0.78 -15.10
N ALA A 200 3.76 0.76 -15.33
CA ALA A 200 3.06 -0.42 -15.85
C ALA A 200 3.57 -0.85 -17.24
N SER A 201 3.84 0.12 -18.13
CA SER A 201 4.45 -0.12 -19.45
C SER A 201 5.85 -0.71 -19.35
N TYR A 202 6.66 -0.25 -18.38
CA TYR A 202 7.95 -0.85 -18.10
C TYR A 202 7.81 -2.29 -17.58
N MET A 203 6.93 -2.51 -16.59
CA MET A 203 6.70 -3.83 -16.02
C MET A 203 6.15 -4.82 -17.04
N ARG A 204 5.31 -4.38 -17.99
CA ARG A 204 4.88 -5.21 -19.11
C ARG A 204 6.05 -5.74 -19.91
N GLY A 205 6.96 -4.87 -20.35
CA GLY A 205 8.14 -5.29 -21.12
C GLY A 205 9.07 -6.20 -20.32
N ALA A 206 9.29 -5.90 -19.04
CA ALA A 206 10.07 -6.76 -18.15
C ALA A 206 9.46 -8.17 -18.03
N TYR A 207 8.14 -8.23 -17.83
CA TYR A 207 7.40 -9.49 -17.74
C TYR A 207 7.48 -10.26 -19.06
N GLU A 208 7.20 -9.63 -20.20
CA GLU A 208 7.24 -10.25 -21.53
C GLU A 208 8.63 -10.82 -21.86
N VAL A 209 9.70 -10.06 -21.61
CA VAL A 209 11.08 -10.53 -21.82
C VAL A 209 11.36 -11.77 -20.98
N VAL A 210 11.13 -11.71 -19.67
CA VAL A 210 11.40 -12.85 -18.78
C VAL A 210 10.56 -14.07 -19.17
N LYS A 211 9.27 -13.89 -19.47
CA LYS A 211 8.38 -15.00 -19.87
C LYS A 211 8.75 -15.61 -21.21
N SER A 212 9.29 -14.82 -22.15
CA SER A 212 9.75 -15.33 -23.44
C SER A 212 10.97 -16.24 -23.31
N VAL A 213 11.85 -15.95 -22.34
CA VAL A 213 13.05 -16.75 -22.04
C VAL A 213 12.67 -17.99 -21.23
N ASN A 214 11.93 -17.81 -20.13
CA ASN A 214 11.53 -18.90 -19.26
C ASN A 214 10.19 -18.60 -18.56
N PRO A 215 9.09 -19.25 -18.98
CA PRO A 215 7.76 -18.97 -18.41
C PRO A 215 7.62 -19.35 -16.94
N GLU A 216 8.47 -20.24 -16.40
CA GLU A 216 8.43 -20.67 -15.00
C GLU A 216 9.16 -19.72 -14.03
N VAL A 217 9.94 -18.75 -14.55
CA VAL A 217 10.60 -17.73 -13.73
C VAL A 217 9.56 -16.71 -13.28
N ALA A 218 9.27 -16.66 -11.99
CA ALA A 218 8.34 -15.69 -11.43
C ALA A 218 8.87 -14.25 -11.52
N VAL A 219 8.02 -13.25 -11.76
CA VAL A 219 8.38 -11.83 -11.78
C VAL A 219 7.51 -11.09 -10.80
N TYR A 220 8.12 -10.30 -9.92
CA TYR A 220 7.39 -9.31 -9.15
C TYR A 220 8.30 -8.17 -8.68
N MET A 221 7.71 -7.09 -8.17
CA MET A 221 8.46 -5.93 -7.71
C MET A 221 8.04 -5.49 -6.31
N ASN A 222 8.86 -4.63 -5.72
CA ASN A 222 8.51 -3.91 -4.50
C ASN A 222 7.32 -2.96 -4.76
N GLY A 223 6.13 -3.36 -4.34
CA GLY A 223 4.89 -2.63 -4.52
C GLY A 223 4.69 -1.47 -3.55
N GLN A 224 3.59 -0.76 -3.75
CA GLN A 224 3.21 0.40 -2.95
C GLN A 224 2.65 -0.06 -1.59
N PRO A 225 3.24 0.37 -0.45
CA PRO A 225 2.60 0.19 0.85
C PRO A 225 1.34 1.06 0.97
N PRO A 226 0.45 0.82 1.96
CA PRO A 226 -0.74 1.62 2.18
C PRO A 226 -0.42 3.13 2.21
N GLY A 227 -0.91 3.86 1.21
CA GLY A 227 -0.58 5.27 1.04
C GLY A 227 -0.79 5.82 -0.36
N PRO A 228 -0.44 7.10 -0.56
CA PRO A 228 -0.47 7.76 -1.86
C PRO A 228 0.51 7.13 -2.85
N ALA A 229 -0.02 6.62 -3.95
CA ALA A 229 0.74 6.10 -5.08
C ALA A 229 1.39 7.23 -5.89
N TRP A 230 0.82 8.45 -5.86
CA TRP A 230 1.36 9.58 -6.64
C TRP A 230 2.83 9.88 -6.35
N ALA A 231 3.30 9.65 -5.12
CA ALA A 231 4.68 9.95 -4.73
C ALA A 231 5.69 9.12 -5.54
N THR A 232 5.44 7.82 -5.70
CA THR A 232 6.35 6.85 -6.33
C THR A 232 5.92 6.44 -7.75
N GLY A 233 4.67 6.73 -8.11
CA GLY A 233 4.01 6.18 -9.30
C GLY A 233 3.61 4.70 -9.17
N ARG A 234 3.91 4.03 -8.06
CA ARG A 234 3.56 2.62 -7.87
C ARG A 234 2.09 2.48 -7.54
N ASP A 235 1.34 1.85 -8.45
CA ASP A 235 -0.06 1.49 -8.23
C ASP A 235 -0.21 -0.03 -8.38
N ASN A 236 -0.43 -0.72 -7.28
CA ASN A 236 -0.43 -2.19 -7.25
C ASN A 236 -1.54 -2.78 -8.14
N GLU A 237 -2.69 -2.11 -8.31
CA GLU A 237 -3.76 -2.65 -9.14
C GLU A 237 -3.35 -2.72 -10.61
N ILE A 238 -2.71 -1.66 -11.10
CA ILE A 238 -2.24 -1.55 -12.48
C ILE A 238 -1.02 -2.46 -12.69
N LEU A 239 -0.06 -2.40 -11.77
CA LEU A 239 1.20 -3.15 -11.85
C LEU A 239 1.00 -4.66 -11.73
N SER A 240 0.03 -5.09 -10.92
CA SER A 240 -0.21 -6.52 -10.67
C SER A 240 -0.41 -7.31 -11.96
N ARG A 241 -0.95 -6.71 -13.03
CA ARG A 241 -1.19 -7.38 -14.33
C ARG A 241 0.06 -8.05 -14.91
N TYR A 242 1.24 -7.51 -14.61
CA TYR A 242 2.54 -7.96 -15.12
C TYR A 242 3.45 -8.46 -13.99
N GLN A 243 2.86 -9.16 -13.03
CA GLN A 243 3.55 -9.80 -11.91
C GLN A 243 2.90 -11.14 -11.57
N ASP A 244 3.65 -12.12 -11.05
CA ASP A 244 3.09 -13.43 -10.65
C ASP A 244 2.63 -13.45 -9.19
N LEU A 245 3.15 -12.53 -8.38
CA LEU A 245 2.74 -12.24 -7.01
C LEU A 245 2.81 -10.74 -6.76
N VAL A 246 2.18 -10.27 -5.68
CA VAL A 246 2.29 -8.87 -5.22
C VAL A 246 2.95 -8.82 -3.86
N GLY A 247 3.77 -7.81 -3.61
CA GLY A 247 4.34 -7.61 -2.28
C GLY A 247 4.62 -6.15 -1.99
N ALA A 248 4.59 -5.78 -0.72
CA ALA A 248 4.81 -4.40 -0.28
C ALA A 248 5.33 -4.34 1.16
N GLU A 249 5.97 -3.22 1.49
CA GLU A 249 6.54 -2.91 2.81
C GLU A 249 5.47 -2.62 3.87
N GLY A 250 4.85 -3.68 4.40
CA GLY A 250 3.89 -3.58 5.50
C GLY A 250 4.49 -3.74 6.90
N GLY A 251 5.71 -4.28 7.01
CA GLY A 251 6.39 -4.50 8.30
C GLY A 251 7.64 -3.65 8.51
N PHE A 252 7.88 -2.65 7.66
CA PHE A 252 8.94 -1.66 7.87
C PHE A 252 8.42 -0.55 8.79
N GLU A 253 9.11 -0.36 9.92
CA GLU A 253 8.81 0.69 10.88
C GLU A 253 9.90 1.74 10.84
N TYR A 254 9.53 2.98 10.48
CA TYR A 254 10.47 4.09 10.35
C TYR A 254 10.28 5.09 11.49
N TYR A 255 11.38 5.54 12.08
CA TYR A 255 11.44 6.66 13.04
C TYR A 255 10.48 6.52 14.24
N ASN A 256 9.34 7.21 14.23
CA ASN A 256 8.46 7.35 15.39
C ASN A 256 7.48 6.17 15.50
N LEU A 257 7.78 5.25 16.41
CA LEU A 257 6.97 4.05 16.66
C LEU A 257 5.58 4.37 17.24
N PHE A 258 5.35 5.57 17.77
CA PHE A 258 4.03 6.01 18.24
C PHE A 258 3.09 6.42 17.09
N GLU A 259 3.64 6.71 15.91
CA GLU A 259 2.86 7.18 14.75
C GLU A 259 2.49 6.04 13.80
N THR A 260 3.21 4.92 13.83
CA THR A 260 2.93 3.81 12.94
C THR A 260 1.97 2.81 13.60
N PRO A 261 0.83 2.49 12.96
CA PRO A 261 -0.11 1.55 13.55
C PRO A 261 0.50 0.16 13.67
N VAL A 262 0.38 -0.46 14.86
CA VAL A 262 0.80 -1.85 15.10
C VAL A 262 0.14 -2.82 14.11
N PHE A 263 -1.05 -2.47 13.59
CA PHE A 263 -1.79 -3.29 12.63
C PHE A 263 -1.35 -3.12 11.16
N LYS A 264 -0.30 -2.35 10.87
CA LYS A 264 0.19 -2.09 9.50
C LYS A 264 0.43 -3.38 8.68
N PRO A 265 1.01 -4.47 9.21
CA PRO A 265 1.17 -5.70 8.42
C PRO A 265 -0.17 -6.29 7.97
N GLY A 266 -1.17 -6.35 8.86
CA GLY A 266 -2.51 -6.82 8.54
C GLY A 266 -3.22 -5.90 7.54
N LEU A 267 -3.07 -4.58 7.68
CA LEU A 267 -3.61 -3.61 6.73
C LEU A 267 -3.01 -3.82 5.33
N THR A 268 -1.69 -3.96 5.24
CA THR A 268 -1.01 -4.20 3.95
C THR A 268 -1.44 -5.52 3.32
N ALA A 269 -1.56 -6.60 4.12
CA ALA A 269 -2.05 -7.89 3.63
C ALA A 269 -3.46 -7.78 3.01
N LYS A 270 -4.40 -7.13 3.71
CA LYS A 270 -5.77 -6.91 3.22
C LYS A 270 -5.82 -5.98 2.00
N LEU A 271 -4.93 -4.97 1.95
CA LEU A 271 -4.89 -4.05 0.81
C LEU A 271 -4.34 -4.75 -0.44
N LEU A 272 -3.27 -5.54 -0.31
CA LEU A 272 -2.74 -6.35 -1.41
C LEU A 272 -3.77 -7.35 -1.93
N GLU A 273 -4.58 -7.94 -1.04
CA GLU A 273 -5.73 -8.77 -1.44
C GLU A 273 -6.71 -8.02 -2.31
N ALA A 274 -7.15 -6.84 -1.85
CA ALA A 274 -8.12 -6.04 -2.57
C ALA A 274 -7.55 -5.57 -3.92
N GLN A 275 -6.27 -5.21 -3.98
CA GLN A 275 -5.63 -4.73 -5.19
C GLN A 275 -5.31 -5.84 -6.21
N ALA A 276 -5.09 -7.08 -5.75
CA ALA A 276 -4.79 -8.22 -6.62
C ALA A 276 -5.37 -9.55 -6.07
N PRO A 277 -6.72 -9.73 -6.10
CA PRO A 277 -7.39 -10.86 -5.42
C PRO A 277 -6.94 -12.25 -5.89
N GLY A 278 -6.53 -12.38 -7.14
CA GLY A 278 -6.10 -13.63 -7.75
C GLY A 278 -4.61 -13.96 -7.57
N LYS A 279 -3.84 -13.14 -6.85
CA LYS A 279 -2.39 -13.30 -6.75
C LYS A 279 -1.95 -13.67 -5.32
N PRO A 280 -0.94 -14.54 -5.17
CA PRO A 280 -0.22 -14.66 -3.93
C PRO A 280 0.31 -13.30 -3.51
N ARG A 281 0.29 -13.04 -2.20
CA ARG A 281 0.62 -11.74 -1.63
C ARG A 281 1.67 -11.89 -0.54
N VAL A 282 2.66 -11.02 -0.52
CA VAL A 282 3.80 -11.08 0.40
C VAL A 282 3.96 -9.75 1.13
N VAL A 283 3.89 -9.76 2.46
CA VAL A 283 4.21 -8.58 3.27
C VAL A 283 5.69 -8.58 3.60
N PHE A 284 6.38 -7.48 3.28
CA PHE A 284 7.80 -7.33 3.60
C PHE A 284 7.96 -6.79 5.01
N ILE A 285 8.62 -7.59 5.86
CA ILE A 285 8.87 -7.29 7.27
C ILE A 285 10.38 -7.10 7.45
N ALA A 286 10.80 -5.93 7.91
CA ALA A 286 12.17 -5.74 8.36
C ALA A 286 12.29 -6.29 9.79
N ALA A 287 13.29 -7.11 10.06
CA ALA A 287 13.57 -7.64 11.40
C ALA A 287 14.28 -6.61 12.32
N ASN A 288 14.18 -5.32 11.99
CA ASN A 288 14.77 -4.21 12.70
C ASN A 288 13.87 -2.96 12.63
N HIS A 289 14.18 -1.97 13.47
CA HIS A 289 13.59 -0.63 13.37
C HIS A 289 14.41 0.21 12.37
N ARG A 290 13.75 0.75 11.34
CA ARG A 290 14.41 1.63 10.36
C ARG A 290 14.47 3.08 10.89
N PRO A 291 15.54 3.83 10.60
CA PRO A 291 16.72 3.46 9.80
C PRO A 291 17.81 2.72 10.60
N TRP A 292 17.61 2.47 11.89
CA TRP A 292 18.60 1.87 12.80
C TRP A 292 18.73 0.36 12.59
N CYS A 293 19.43 -0.03 11.52
CA CYS A 293 19.51 -1.43 11.07
C CYS A 293 20.12 -2.43 12.08
N ARG A 294 20.69 -1.96 13.19
CA ARG A 294 21.23 -2.76 14.30
C ARG A 294 20.23 -2.97 15.45
N GLU A 295 19.19 -2.15 15.52
CA GLU A 295 18.12 -2.26 16.51
C GLU A 295 17.11 -3.30 16.04
N LEU A 296 17.35 -4.55 16.44
CA LEU A 296 16.52 -5.69 16.07
C LEU A 296 15.14 -5.61 16.73
N LEU A 297 14.12 -6.08 16.02
CA LEU A 297 12.81 -6.31 16.62
C LEU A 297 12.94 -7.33 17.76
N THR A 298 12.14 -7.15 18.81
CA THR A 298 11.98 -8.20 19.82
C THR A 298 11.30 -9.44 19.21
N PRO A 299 11.47 -10.64 19.80
CA PRO A 299 10.74 -11.83 19.37
C PRO A 299 9.22 -11.63 19.28
N ALA A 300 8.62 -10.95 20.26
CA ALA A 300 7.18 -10.69 20.28
C ALA A 300 6.74 -9.82 19.10
N GLU A 301 7.52 -8.80 18.78
CA GLU A 301 7.29 -7.89 17.66
C GLU A 301 7.37 -8.58 16.30
N LEU A 302 8.38 -9.41 16.07
CA LEU A 302 8.49 -10.17 14.83
C LEU A 302 7.33 -11.17 14.68
N LEU A 303 7.07 -11.94 15.75
CA LEU A 303 6.00 -12.94 15.78
C LEU A 303 4.63 -12.30 15.55
N ASN A 304 4.37 -11.12 16.12
CA ASN A 304 3.13 -10.38 15.92
C ASN A 304 2.96 -9.95 14.46
N ARG A 305 4.00 -9.42 13.81
CA ARG A 305 3.94 -9.03 12.39
C ARG A 305 3.70 -10.24 11.47
N CYS A 306 4.38 -11.37 11.73
CA CYS A 306 4.18 -12.60 10.98
C CYS A 306 2.75 -13.15 11.17
N ALA A 307 2.26 -13.19 12.41
CA ALA A 307 0.92 -13.67 12.72
C ALA A 307 -0.17 -12.82 12.05
N GLN A 308 -0.04 -11.49 12.10
CA GLN A 308 -0.95 -10.59 11.40
C GLN A 308 -0.95 -10.81 9.88
N THR A 309 0.23 -11.04 9.31
CA THR A 309 0.37 -11.29 7.87
C THR A 309 -0.37 -12.57 7.47
N LEU A 310 -0.09 -13.68 8.16
CA LEU A 310 -0.73 -14.98 7.91
C LEU A 310 -2.25 -14.95 8.15
N ALA A 311 -2.70 -14.35 9.25
CA ALA A 311 -4.12 -14.26 9.60
C ALA A 311 -4.95 -13.46 8.58
N ASN A 312 -4.30 -12.67 7.73
CA ASN A 312 -4.93 -11.86 6.68
C ASN A 312 -4.60 -12.37 5.27
N GLY A 313 -4.35 -13.68 5.14
CA GLY A 313 -4.22 -14.37 3.85
C GLY A 313 -2.97 -14.01 3.07
N ALA A 314 -1.93 -13.49 3.74
CA ALA A 314 -0.66 -13.13 3.13
C ALA A 314 0.48 -14.01 3.62
N PHE A 315 1.49 -14.17 2.77
CA PHE A 315 2.79 -14.71 3.12
C PHE A 315 3.73 -13.60 3.53
N TYR A 316 4.91 -13.95 4.06
CA TYR A 316 5.87 -12.96 4.50
C TYR A 316 7.24 -13.14 3.88
N TRP A 317 7.90 -12.00 3.80
CA TRP A 317 9.32 -11.85 3.57
C TRP A 317 9.93 -11.24 4.83
N ILE A 318 11.09 -11.73 5.26
CA ILE A 318 11.79 -11.21 6.43
C ILE A 318 13.18 -10.74 6.03
N GLY A 319 13.38 -9.42 6.08
CA GLY A 319 14.67 -8.77 5.84
C GLY A 319 15.50 -8.74 7.11
N ILE A 320 16.67 -9.38 7.11
CA ILE A 320 17.52 -9.57 8.28
C ILE A 320 18.94 -9.09 7.98
N THR A 321 19.27 -7.93 8.54
CA THR A 321 20.60 -7.30 8.44
C THR A 321 21.57 -7.77 9.53
N TRP A 322 21.05 -8.06 10.72
CA TRP A 322 21.82 -8.49 11.89
C TRP A 322 21.11 -9.64 12.59
N TRP A 323 21.89 -10.50 13.23
CA TRP A 323 21.40 -11.74 13.84
C TRP A 323 21.60 -11.73 15.36
N SER A 324 20.64 -12.34 16.06
CA SER A 324 20.76 -12.74 17.46
C SER A 324 20.13 -14.11 17.66
N GLY A 325 20.53 -14.83 18.71
CA GLY A 325 19.93 -16.14 19.04
C GLY A 325 18.41 -16.06 19.24
N LYS A 326 17.94 -14.99 19.92
CA LYS A 326 16.52 -14.72 20.14
C LYS A 326 15.77 -14.45 18.84
N LEU A 327 16.37 -13.70 17.91
CA LEU A 327 15.76 -13.46 16.60
C LEU A 327 15.64 -14.75 15.80
N ALA A 328 16.70 -15.57 15.77
CA ALA A 328 16.69 -16.85 15.07
C ALA A 328 15.62 -17.81 15.63
N GLU A 329 15.44 -17.84 16.96
CA GLU A 329 14.35 -18.60 17.60
C GLU A 329 12.96 -18.09 17.17
N ALA A 330 12.76 -16.77 17.17
CA ALA A 330 11.50 -16.16 16.74
C ALA A 330 11.19 -16.47 15.26
N VAL A 331 12.19 -16.42 14.39
CA VAL A 331 12.06 -16.80 12.97
C VAL A 331 11.66 -18.27 12.82
N ARG A 332 12.37 -19.19 13.48
CA ARG A 332 12.02 -20.63 13.43
C ARG A 332 10.61 -20.86 13.93
N ARG A 333 10.21 -20.18 15.01
CA ARG A 333 8.84 -20.27 15.54
C ARG A 333 7.81 -19.77 14.54
N ALA A 334 8.02 -18.61 13.90
CA ALA A 334 7.12 -18.13 12.85
C ALA A 334 7.01 -19.13 11.69
N ASN A 335 8.14 -19.65 11.22
CA ASN A 335 8.18 -20.62 10.13
C ASN A 335 7.49 -21.95 10.48
N SER A 336 7.57 -22.38 11.75
CA SER A 336 6.89 -23.59 12.22
C SER A 336 5.36 -23.48 12.18
N TRP A 337 4.78 -22.28 12.29
CA TRP A 337 3.34 -22.08 12.13
C TRP A 337 2.89 -22.36 10.70
N VAL A 338 3.70 -21.94 9.73
CA VAL A 338 3.45 -22.18 8.31
C VAL A 338 3.60 -23.66 7.99
N ASP A 339 4.63 -24.33 8.53
CA ASP A 339 4.84 -25.77 8.34
C ASP A 339 3.70 -26.60 8.94
N ALA A 340 3.22 -26.21 10.14
CA ALA A 340 2.11 -26.90 10.80
C ALA A 340 0.78 -26.71 10.07
N ALA A 341 0.56 -25.55 9.42
CA ALA A 341 -0.65 -25.28 8.64
C ALA A 341 -0.59 -25.86 7.22
N GLY A 342 0.61 -25.98 6.64
CA GLY A 342 0.83 -26.58 5.33
C GLY A 342 0.06 -25.90 4.19
N ASP A 343 -0.62 -26.70 3.39
CA ASP A 343 -1.41 -26.30 2.22
C ASP A 343 -2.73 -25.60 2.60
N LEU A 344 -3.16 -25.63 3.86
CA LEU A 344 -4.35 -24.90 4.33
C LEU A 344 -4.23 -23.38 4.18
N LEU A 345 -3.00 -22.85 4.08
CA LEU A 345 -2.72 -21.43 3.85
C LEU A 345 -2.78 -21.04 2.36
N VAL A 346 -2.97 -22.00 1.46
CA VAL A 346 -2.99 -21.79 0.02
C VAL A 346 -4.43 -21.64 -0.49
N GLY A 347 -4.67 -20.65 -1.34
CA GLY A 347 -6.00 -20.45 -1.94
C GLY A 347 -7.08 -19.97 -0.97
N THR A 348 -6.69 -19.50 0.21
CA THR A 348 -7.62 -18.91 1.19
C THR A 348 -8.32 -17.70 0.60
N ARG A 349 -9.57 -17.48 1.00
CA ARG A 349 -10.38 -16.32 0.60
C ARG A 349 -10.94 -15.64 1.84
N ASP A 350 -11.02 -14.32 1.80
CA ASP A 350 -11.72 -13.58 2.85
C ASP A 350 -13.22 -13.92 2.87
N ALA A 351 -13.73 -14.24 4.06
CA ALA A 351 -15.13 -14.61 4.31
C ALA A 351 -15.89 -13.54 5.12
N SER A 352 -15.35 -12.32 5.19
CA SER A 352 -15.90 -11.24 5.99
C SER A 352 -17.13 -10.64 5.33
N SER A 353 -18.20 -10.44 6.12
CA SER A 353 -19.40 -9.71 5.70
C SER A 353 -19.29 -8.19 5.92
N VAL A 354 -18.18 -7.71 6.48
CA VAL A 354 -17.89 -6.29 6.68
C VAL A 354 -16.70 -5.90 5.82
N ALA A 355 -16.77 -4.73 5.18
CA ALA A 355 -15.68 -4.19 4.39
C ALA A 355 -15.39 -2.73 4.73
N ILE A 356 -14.13 -2.32 4.58
CA ILE A 356 -13.72 -0.91 4.53
C ILE A 356 -13.37 -0.59 3.07
N TYR A 357 -13.94 0.48 2.52
CA TYR A 357 -13.64 0.97 1.18
C TYR A 357 -12.34 1.78 1.18
N TRP A 358 -11.36 1.34 0.39
CA TRP A 358 -10.11 2.03 0.12
C TRP A 358 -10.19 2.79 -1.21
N SER A 359 -10.11 4.11 -1.17
CA SER A 359 -10.10 4.97 -2.35
C SER A 359 -8.68 5.44 -2.66
N GLN A 360 -8.05 4.79 -3.64
CA GLN A 360 -6.70 5.18 -4.10
C GLN A 360 -6.70 6.60 -4.68
N SER A 361 -7.77 7.02 -5.37
CA SER A 361 -7.91 8.40 -5.85
C SER A 361 -7.97 9.41 -4.72
N THR A 362 -8.62 9.07 -3.60
CA THR A 362 -8.60 9.95 -2.42
C THR A 362 -7.20 10.02 -1.82
N CYS A 363 -6.49 8.88 -1.67
CA CYS A 363 -5.08 8.89 -1.27
C CYS A 363 -4.25 9.83 -2.17
N ASP A 364 -4.51 9.82 -3.48
CA ASP A 364 -3.67 10.51 -4.45
C ASP A 364 -3.96 12.01 -4.59
N TYR A 365 -5.20 12.44 -4.39
CA TYR A 365 -5.65 13.80 -4.78
C TYR A 365 -6.26 14.62 -3.64
N TYR A 366 -6.61 14.01 -2.51
CA TYR A 366 -7.30 14.70 -1.43
C TYR A 366 -6.40 15.60 -0.58
N GLY A 367 -5.09 15.45 -0.72
CA GLY A 367 -4.15 15.78 0.33
C GLY A 367 -3.93 14.58 1.26
N GLY A 368 -2.79 14.55 1.91
CA GLY A 368 -2.39 13.44 2.78
C GLY A 368 -1.11 13.73 3.54
N GLU A 369 -0.80 12.86 4.50
CA GLU A 369 0.58 12.62 4.89
C GLU A 369 1.13 11.52 3.98
N VAL A 370 2.16 11.82 3.19
CA VAL A 370 3.02 10.79 2.62
C VAL A 370 3.95 10.36 3.76
N PRO A 371 3.87 9.12 4.26
CA PRO A 371 4.70 8.69 5.38
C PRO A 371 6.18 8.72 5.00
N VAL A 372 7.05 8.75 6.01
CA VAL A 372 8.47 8.59 5.78
C VAL A 372 8.77 7.18 5.25
N SER A 373 9.62 7.13 4.23
CA SER A 373 10.12 5.93 3.59
C SER A 373 11.50 6.24 3.01
N ASP A 374 12.21 5.21 2.58
CA ASP A 374 13.48 5.34 1.87
C ASP A 374 13.38 6.27 0.63
N PHE A 375 12.20 6.38 -0.01
CA PHE A 375 12.00 7.23 -1.19
C PHE A 375 11.55 8.67 -0.88
N THR A 376 11.07 8.93 0.34
CA THR A 376 10.47 10.22 0.72
C THR A 376 11.38 11.01 1.66
N GLY A 377 12.16 10.35 2.51
CA GLY A 377 13.14 10.95 3.44
C GLY A 377 12.53 11.76 4.59
N GLU A 378 11.33 12.31 4.41
CA GLU A 378 10.55 13.07 5.39
C GLU A 378 9.05 12.85 5.17
N THR A 379 8.23 13.15 6.19
CA THR A 379 6.77 13.13 6.07
C THR A 379 6.32 14.35 5.27
N LYS A 380 5.72 14.14 4.10
CA LYS A 380 5.15 15.23 3.31
C LYS A 380 3.69 15.43 3.67
N ARG A 381 3.38 16.54 4.34
CA ARG A 381 2.01 16.89 4.76
C ARG A 381 1.35 17.78 3.73
N VAL A 382 0.18 17.38 3.24
CA VAL A 382 -0.67 18.19 2.37
C VAL A 382 -2.07 18.25 2.98
N ALA A 383 -2.38 19.34 3.69
CA ALA A 383 -3.68 19.84 4.19
C ALA A 383 -4.72 18.88 4.87
N ARG A 384 -4.93 17.64 4.43
CA ARG A 384 -5.98 16.69 4.85
C ARG A 384 -5.42 15.28 4.89
N ASP A 385 -5.85 14.39 5.78
CA ASP A 385 -5.26 13.05 5.94
C ASP A 385 -6.31 11.93 5.81
N TYR A 386 -6.37 11.33 4.63
CA TYR A 386 -7.26 10.21 4.34
C TYR A 386 -6.87 8.94 5.12
N LEU A 387 -5.57 8.68 5.31
CA LEU A 387 -5.10 7.45 5.94
C LEU A 387 -5.55 7.36 7.40
N LYS A 388 -5.54 8.47 8.14
CA LYS A 388 -6.09 8.51 9.52
C LYS A 388 -7.56 8.12 9.59
N SER A 389 -8.35 8.46 8.57
CA SER A 389 -9.76 8.06 8.51
C SER A 389 -9.90 6.54 8.32
N VAL A 390 -9.08 5.94 7.45
CA VAL A 390 -9.02 4.49 7.26
C VAL A 390 -8.54 3.79 8.53
N TYR A 391 -7.49 4.32 9.17
CA TYR A 391 -6.93 3.76 10.40
C TYR A 391 -7.95 3.77 11.55
N GLY A 392 -8.71 4.85 11.70
CA GLY A 392 -9.79 4.91 12.70
C GLY A 392 -10.87 3.84 12.46
N ALA A 393 -11.29 3.63 11.21
CA ALA A 393 -12.24 2.57 10.87
C ALA A 393 -11.66 1.17 11.12
N TYR A 394 -10.39 0.96 10.76
CA TYR A 394 -9.67 -0.30 10.95
C TYR A 394 -9.54 -0.63 12.44
N GLU A 395 -9.07 0.32 13.26
CA GLU A 395 -8.89 0.16 14.70
C GLU A 395 -10.23 -0.09 15.41
N MET A 396 -11.29 0.59 14.99
CA MET A 396 -12.64 0.35 15.51
C MET A 396 -13.05 -1.12 15.32
N LEU A 397 -12.91 -1.66 14.10
CA LEU A 397 -13.30 -3.05 13.81
C LEU A 397 -12.40 -4.06 14.54
N LEU A 398 -11.10 -3.78 14.65
CA LEU A 398 -10.19 -4.60 15.46
C LEU A 398 -10.63 -4.66 16.92
N ARG A 399 -10.90 -3.51 17.54
CA ARG A 399 -11.31 -3.43 18.97
C ARG A 399 -12.67 -4.06 19.23
N LEU A 400 -13.56 -4.08 18.23
CA LEU A 400 -14.85 -4.77 18.29
C LEU A 400 -14.73 -6.28 18.05
N GLY A 401 -13.57 -6.78 17.61
CA GLY A 401 -13.38 -8.19 17.28
C GLY A 401 -14.19 -8.62 16.05
N VAL A 402 -14.46 -7.69 15.13
CA VAL A 402 -15.25 -7.95 13.92
C VAL A 402 -14.29 -8.30 12.78
N PRO A 403 -14.41 -9.45 12.11
CA PRO A 403 -13.69 -9.75 10.88
C PRO A 403 -14.13 -8.83 9.74
N PHE A 404 -13.18 -8.30 8.97
CA PHE A 404 -13.46 -7.41 7.84
C PHE A 404 -12.41 -7.53 6.74
N LYS A 405 -12.80 -7.17 5.51
CA LYS A 405 -11.89 -7.01 4.36
C LYS A 405 -11.69 -5.55 3.98
N LEU A 406 -10.69 -5.30 3.15
CA LEU A 406 -10.66 -4.08 2.35
C LEU A 406 -11.31 -4.34 0.98
N ALA A 407 -11.90 -3.30 0.41
CA ALA A 407 -12.39 -3.29 -0.96
C ALA A 407 -11.90 -2.02 -1.65
N THR A 408 -11.33 -2.15 -2.85
CA THR A 408 -10.90 -1.02 -3.68
C THR A 408 -11.87 -0.73 -4.83
N SER A 409 -12.84 -1.61 -5.04
CA SER A 409 -13.86 -1.47 -6.08
C SER A 409 -15.22 -1.99 -5.61
N PRO A 410 -16.35 -1.38 -6.04
CA PRO A 410 -17.67 -1.92 -5.75
C PRO A 410 -17.90 -3.35 -6.26
N ARG A 411 -17.11 -3.81 -7.24
CA ARG A 411 -17.15 -5.18 -7.76
C ARG A 411 -16.78 -6.24 -6.71
N GLN A 412 -16.17 -5.81 -5.59
CA GLN A 412 -15.70 -6.69 -4.51
C GLN A 412 -16.67 -6.77 -3.33
N LEU A 413 -17.87 -6.19 -3.48
CA LEU A 413 -18.89 -6.09 -2.44
C LEU A 413 -19.88 -7.27 -2.42
N ASP A 414 -19.68 -8.28 -3.27
CA ASP A 414 -20.46 -9.50 -3.18
C ASP A 414 -20.26 -10.16 -1.80
N GLY A 415 -21.37 -10.59 -1.18
CA GLY A 415 -21.39 -11.12 0.18
C GLY A 415 -21.15 -10.10 1.30
N VAL A 416 -20.87 -8.82 0.99
CA VAL A 416 -20.72 -7.76 2.00
C VAL A 416 -22.10 -7.31 2.47
N GLU A 417 -22.30 -7.25 3.78
CA GLU A 417 -23.53 -6.75 4.41
C GLU A 417 -23.35 -5.30 4.91
N VAL A 418 -22.15 -4.95 5.36
CA VAL A 418 -21.82 -3.61 5.88
C VAL A 418 -20.55 -3.08 5.21
N LEU A 419 -20.65 -1.93 4.57
CA LEU A 419 -19.52 -1.21 3.97
C LEU A 419 -19.26 0.09 4.73
N ILE A 420 -18.05 0.24 5.26
CA ILE A 420 -17.56 1.49 5.83
C ILE A 420 -16.75 2.23 4.78
N VAL A 421 -17.13 3.47 4.50
CA VAL A 421 -16.50 4.35 3.50
C VAL A 421 -15.89 5.55 4.25
N PRO A 422 -14.68 5.40 4.82
CA PRO A 422 -14.08 6.43 5.64
C PRO A 422 -13.51 7.55 4.77
N ASN A 423 -14.28 8.62 4.56
CA ASN A 423 -13.86 9.82 3.84
C ASN A 423 -13.30 9.55 2.44
N ALA A 424 -13.92 8.67 1.65
CA ALA A 424 -13.55 8.46 0.25
C ALA A 424 -14.03 9.66 -0.59
N ALA A 425 -13.31 10.77 -0.49
CA ALA A 425 -13.76 12.05 -1.02
C ALA A 425 -13.79 12.11 -2.55
N TYR A 426 -12.88 11.38 -3.20
CA TYR A 426 -12.82 11.21 -4.64
C TYR A 426 -13.43 9.85 -5.02
N LEU A 427 -14.50 9.91 -5.81
CA LEU A 427 -15.11 8.72 -6.42
C LEU A 427 -15.36 9.00 -7.90
N SER A 428 -15.05 8.04 -8.76
CA SER A 428 -15.53 8.00 -10.14
C SER A 428 -17.03 7.80 -10.22
N ASP A 429 -17.62 8.05 -11.39
CA ASP A 429 -19.06 7.83 -11.61
C ASP A 429 -19.41 6.35 -11.49
N GLU A 430 -18.55 5.46 -11.97
CA GLU A 430 -18.70 4.01 -11.82
C GLU A 430 -18.64 3.57 -10.36
N GLU A 431 -17.67 4.09 -9.58
CA GLU A 431 -17.60 3.79 -8.15
C GLU A 431 -18.85 4.29 -7.41
N ALA A 432 -19.29 5.52 -7.69
CA ALA A 432 -20.47 6.11 -7.06
C ALA A 432 -21.78 5.38 -7.44
N GLU A 433 -21.89 4.83 -8.64
CA GLU A 433 -23.02 3.97 -9.03
C GLU A 433 -22.92 2.60 -8.35
N GLY A 434 -21.76 1.95 -8.35
CA GLY A 434 -21.60 0.65 -7.70
C GLY A 434 -21.86 0.69 -6.18
N LEU A 435 -21.52 1.80 -5.52
CA LEU A 435 -21.89 2.02 -4.11
C LEU A 435 -23.39 2.25 -3.91
N ARG A 436 -24.09 2.86 -4.89
CA ARG A 436 -25.55 2.99 -4.88
C ARG A 436 -26.22 1.64 -5.07
N ASP A 437 -25.79 0.87 -6.06
CA ASP A 437 -26.25 -0.50 -6.31
C ASP A 437 -26.13 -1.39 -5.07
N PHE A 438 -25.03 -1.26 -4.32
CA PHE A 438 -24.83 -1.98 -3.06
C PHE A 438 -25.92 -1.68 -2.03
N VAL A 439 -26.30 -0.41 -1.86
CA VAL A 439 -27.35 0.02 -0.93
C VAL A 439 -28.73 -0.40 -1.45
N GLU A 440 -29.00 -0.25 -2.74
CA GLU A 440 -30.27 -0.67 -3.37
C GLU A 440 -30.48 -2.19 -3.23
N LYS A 441 -29.41 -2.99 -3.26
CA LYS A 441 -29.44 -4.44 -2.97
C LYS A 441 -29.56 -4.79 -1.48
N GLY A 442 -29.71 -3.81 -0.58
CA GLY A 442 -29.96 -4.01 0.85
C GLY A 442 -28.73 -3.98 1.75
N GLY A 443 -27.56 -3.66 1.19
CA GLY A 443 -26.33 -3.41 1.94
C GLY A 443 -26.43 -2.17 2.83
N VAL A 444 -25.66 -2.16 3.93
CA VAL A 444 -25.58 -1.02 4.85
C VAL A 444 -24.31 -0.24 4.56
N LEU A 445 -24.44 1.05 4.26
CA LEU A 445 -23.30 1.92 3.97
C LEU A 445 -23.12 2.96 5.07
N VAL A 446 -21.91 3.00 5.65
CA VAL A 446 -21.49 3.98 6.65
C VAL A 446 -20.47 4.91 6.01
N ALA A 447 -20.84 6.15 5.73
CA ALA A 447 -19.93 7.14 5.11
C ALA A 447 -19.59 8.28 6.07
N SER A 448 -18.39 8.84 5.93
CA SER A 448 -17.94 9.97 6.73
C SER A 448 -17.46 11.17 5.91
N PHE A 449 -17.53 12.34 6.54
CA PHE A 449 -16.95 13.61 6.10
C PHE A 449 -17.27 14.01 4.64
N GLU A 450 -16.27 14.03 3.76
CA GLU A 450 -16.40 14.54 2.38
C GLU A 450 -16.58 13.42 1.35
N THR A 451 -16.98 12.22 1.78
CA THR A 451 -17.20 11.08 0.89
C THR A 451 -18.04 11.44 -0.34
N GLY A 452 -17.53 11.14 -1.54
CA GLY A 452 -18.20 11.38 -2.81
C GLY A 452 -18.33 12.86 -3.22
N LEU A 453 -17.60 13.78 -2.60
CA LEU A 453 -17.69 15.22 -2.92
C LEU A 453 -17.04 15.57 -4.27
N TYR A 454 -15.99 14.84 -4.65
CA TYR A 454 -15.16 15.12 -5.82
C TYR A 454 -15.27 14.00 -6.85
N GLY A 455 -15.27 14.40 -8.13
CA GLY A 455 -15.08 13.47 -9.24
C GLY A 455 -13.59 13.20 -9.53
N PRO A 456 -13.28 12.29 -10.47
CA PRO A 456 -11.91 11.82 -10.73
C PRO A 456 -10.97 12.89 -11.31
N ARG A 457 -11.50 14.06 -11.73
CA ARG A 457 -10.74 15.20 -12.27
C ARG A 457 -10.59 16.37 -11.29
N GLY A 458 -10.84 16.17 -9.99
CA GLY A 458 -10.78 17.26 -8.99
C GLY A 458 -11.91 18.28 -9.07
N ALA A 459 -12.77 18.19 -10.09
CA ALA A 459 -14.00 18.95 -10.14
C ALA A 459 -14.92 18.50 -9.00
N ALA A 460 -15.33 19.46 -8.17
CA ALA A 460 -16.44 19.25 -7.25
C ALA A 460 -17.65 18.78 -8.07
N ARG A 461 -18.30 17.68 -7.66
CA ARG A 461 -19.47 17.18 -8.39
C ARG A 461 -20.54 18.29 -8.44
N GLN A 462 -21.02 18.62 -9.64
CA GLN A 462 -22.10 19.59 -9.80
C GLN A 462 -23.42 18.95 -9.37
N LEU A 463 -24.28 19.74 -8.73
CA LEU A 463 -25.66 19.33 -8.50
C LEU A 463 -26.40 19.20 -9.83
N ARG A 464 -27.47 18.40 -9.91
CA ARG A 464 -28.40 18.33 -11.07
C ARG A 464 -28.95 19.70 -11.51
N SER A 465 -28.81 20.73 -10.67
CA SER A 465 -29.14 22.13 -10.98
C SER A 465 -28.01 22.93 -11.64
N GLY A 466 -26.92 22.29 -12.09
CA GLY A 466 -25.81 22.92 -12.83
C GLY A 466 -24.90 23.85 -12.01
N ARG A 467 -24.98 23.83 -10.66
CA ARG A 467 -24.14 24.71 -9.81
C ARG A 467 -22.92 23.97 -9.25
N PRO A 468 -21.70 24.53 -9.37
CA PRO A 468 -20.50 24.00 -8.71
C PRO A 468 -20.62 24.06 -7.17
N LEU A 469 -20.13 23.04 -6.48
CA LEU A 469 -19.92 23.08 -5.03
C LEU A 469 -18.69 23.96 -4.73
N ARG A 470 -18.88 25.28 -4.60
CA ARG A 470 -17.84 26.21 -4.11
C ARG A 470 -18.30 26.92 -2.83
N GLY A 471 -17.40 26.97 -1.85
CA GLY A 471 -17.49 27.85 -0.67
C GLY A 471 -18.01 27.18 0.61
N ARG A 472 -17.22 27.30 1.69
CA ARG A 472 -17.52 27.01 3.12
C ARG A 472 -18.63 25.96 3.32
N LEU A 473 -18.26 24.69 3.12
CA LEU A 473 -19.16 23.55 3.17
C LEU A 473 -19.59 23.21 4.61
N ARG A 474 -20.62 23.92 5.09
CA ARG A 474 -21.53 23.37 6.11
C ARG A 474 -22.27 22.18 5.48
N ALA A 475 -21.86 20.94 5.77
CA ALA A 475 -22.61 19.66 5.79
C ALA A 475 -23.70 19.30 4.72
N LYS A 476 -23.96 20.14 3.72
CA LYS A 476 -25.11 20.03 2.80
C LYS A 476 -24.98 18.98 1.67
N PRO A 477 -23.79 18.63 1.13
CA PRO A 477 -23.70 17.67 0.02
C PRO A 477 -23.99 16.23 0.44
N LEU A 478 -23.45 15.79 1.59
CA LEU A 478 -23.74 14.48 2.17
C LEU A 478 -25.24 14.36 2.45
N LEU A 479 -25.84 15.35 3.11
CA LEU A 479 -27.29 15.41 3.37
C LEU A 479 -28.17 15.35 2.10
N ARG A 480 -27.65 15.73 0.94
CA ARG A 480 -28.40 15.69 -0.32
C ARG A 480 -28.25 14.37 -1.07
N ILE A 481 -27.06 13.76 -1.12
CA ILE A 481 -26.89 12.38 -1.61
C ILE A 481 -27.70 11.43 -0.71
N LEU A 482 -27.65 11.65 0.61
CA LEU A 482 -28.49 10.98 1.61
C LEU A 482 -30.00 11.27 1.41
N ARG A 483 -30.40 12.46 0.94
CA ARG A 483 -31.80 12.79 0.61
C ARG A 483 -32.28 12.23 -0.74
N GLU A 484 -31.43 12.20 -1.75
CA GLU A 484 -31.77 11.65 -3.06
C GLU A 484 -31.83 10.11 -3.00
N LEU A 485 -31.06 9.48 -2.11
CA LEU A 485 -31.25 8.09 -1.68
C LEU A 485 -32.47 7.92 -0.74
N HIS A 486 -32.77 8.89 0.12
CA HIS A 486 -33.97 8.88 0.98
C HIS A 486 -35.28 8.88 0.20
N ASP A 487 -35.37 9.69 -0.86
CA ASP A 487 -36.56 9.83 -1.69
C ASP A 487 -36.84 8.57 -2.56
N ARG A 488 -35.85 7.67 -2.70
CA ARG A 488 -35.97 6.42 -3.48
C ARG A 488 -35.90 5.13 -2.67
N VAL A 489 -35.32 5.14 -1.45
CA VAL A 489 -34.92 3.92 -0.73
C VAL A 489 -35.40 3.89 0.75
N GLY A 490 -36.15 4.91 1.20
CA GLY A 490 -36.90 4.82 2.45
C GLY A 490 -36.06 4.63 3.73
N ARG A 491 -35.45 5.74 4.19
CA ARG A 491 -34.91 6.05 5.55
C ARG A 491 -33.39 5.94 5.76
N VAL A 492 -32.79 7.12 5.97
CA VAL A 492 -31.60 7.33 6.81
C VAL A 492 -32.04 7.27 8.28
N VAL A 493 -31.29 6.57 9.14
CA VAL A 493 -31.41 6.74 10.60
C VAL A 493 -30.30 7.70 11.02
N PRO A 494 -30.61 8.98 11.31
CA PRO A 494 -29.65 9.85 11.95
C PRO A 494 -29.26 9.21 13.29
N GLY A 495 -27.98 9.29 13.65
CA GLY A 495 -27.45 8.75 14.90
C GLY A 495 -28.00 9.40 16.19
N ASP A 496 -29.08 10.17 16.12
CA ASP A 496 -29.78 10.71 17.29
C ASP A 496 -31.30 10.71 17.07
N ARG A 497 -32.03 10.15 18.05
CA ARG A 497 -33.50 10.13 18.10
C ARG A 497 -34.11 11.47 18.53
N ALA A 498 -33.40 12.59 18.35
CA ALA A 498 -33.85 13.91 18.73
C ALA A 498 -33.48 14.92 17.64
N LEU A 499 -34.35 15.12 16.65
CA LEU A 499 -34.37 16.33 15.81
C LEU A 499 -35.67 16.39 15.00
N ALA A 500 -36.81 16.27 15.70
CA ALA A 500 -38.02 16.92 15.26
C ALA A 500 -37.89 18.39 15.63
N ARG A 501 -37.97 19.29 14.63
CA ARG A 501 -37.88 20.76 14.69
C ARG A 501 -36.48 21.37 14.48
N GLY A 502 -36.13 21.51 13.21
CA GLY A 502 -35.65 22.80 12.67
C GLY A 502 -34.36 23.42 13.22
N GLN A 503 -33.29 22.66 13.44
CA GLN A 503 -31.95 23.24 13.67
C GLN A 503 -30.91 22.72 12.67
N ALA A 504 -30.03 23.62 12.23
CA ALA A 504 -28.97 23.35 11.26
C ALA A 504 -27.82 22.58 11.90
N LEU A 505 -27.43 21.45 11.28
CA LEU A 505 -26.29 20.63 11.69
C LEU A 505 -24.96 21.34 11.38
N ASP A 506 -24.07 21.40 12.37
CA ASP A 506 -22.66 21.74 12.17
C ASP A 506 -21.91 20.55 11.56
N GLY A 507 -20.77 20.79 10.91
CA GLY A 507 -20.07 19.82 10.06
C GLY A 507 -19.35 18.66 10.78
N ARG A 508 -19.96 18.04 11.78
CA ARG A 508 -19.35 17.00 12.64
C ARG A 508 -20.03 15.63 12.62
N THR A 509 -21.01 15.40 11.74
CA THR A 509 -21.85 14.18 11.80
C THR A 509 -21.46 13.13 10.75
N SER A 510 -21.25 11.89 11.21
CA SER A 510 -21.19 10.67 10.38
C SER A 510 -22.61 10.26 9.96
N GLY A 511 -22.80 9.73 8.74
CA GLY A 511 -24.11 9.33 8.21
C GLY A 511 -24.24 7.82 8.01
N LEU A 512 -25.41 7.26 8.36
CA LEU A 512 -25.77 5.85 8.15
C LEU A 512 -26.88 5.75 7.09
N LEU A 513 -26.62 5.01 6.01
CA LEU A 513 -27.62 4.69 4.97
C LEU A 513 -28.10 3.23 5.12
N LEU A 514 -29.41 3.04 5.10
CA LEU A 514 -30.06 1.72 5.11
C LEU A 514 -30.88 1.55 3.82
N GLY A 515 -30.81 0.38 3.18
CA GLY A 515 -31.63 0.03 1.99
C GLY A 515 -33.10 -0.32 2.34
N GLU A 516 -33.98 -0.44 1.33
CA GLU A 516 -35.45 -0.60 1.49
C GLU A 516 -35.88 -1.84 2.30
N HIS A 517 -35.05 -2.89 2.32
CA HIS A 517 -35.28 -4.09 3.15
C HIS A 517 -34.63 -4.02 4.54
N GLY A 518 -33.96 -2.91 4.87
CA GLY A 518 -33.33 -2.60 6.15
C GLY A 518 -34.32 -2.14 7.22
N ARG A 519 -35.52 -2.73 7.29
CA ARG A 519 -36.41 -2.50 8.44
C ARG A 519 -35.73 -3.04 9.70
N LEU A 520 -35.29 -2.13 10.57
CA LEU A 520 -35.28 -2.37 12.02
C LEU A 520 -36.75 -2.48 12.46
N VAL A 521 -37.40 -3.59 12.16
CA VAL A 521 -38.51 -4.04 13.00
C VAL A 521 -37.82 -4.53 14.28
N PRO A 522 -38.16 -4.03 15.48
CA PRO A 522 -37.84 -4.77 16.68
C PRO A 522 -38.61 -6.08 16.56
N ALA A 523 -37.98 -7.11 15.98
CA ALA A 523 -38.50 -8.46 16.06
C ALA A 523 -38.64 -8.73 17.56
N GLY A 524 -39.87 -8.88 18.03
CA GLY A 524 -40.10 -9.44 19.35
C GLY A 524 -39.34 -10.77 19.42
N GLN A 525 -38.85 -11.15 20.59
CA GLN A 525 -38.07 -12.38 20.79
C GLN A 525 -38.67 -13.60 20.06
N ALA A 526 -40.01 -13.66 19.97
CA ALA A 526 -40.79 -14.67 19.26
C ALA A 526 -40.55 -14.75 17.73
N GLU A 527 -40.28 -13.64 17.02
CA GLU A 527 -40.01 -13.64 15.58
C GLU A 527 -38.57 -14.06 15.25
N LEU A 528 -37.61 -13.76 16.15
CA LEU A 528 -36.24 -14.24 16.06
C LEU A 528 -36.19 -15.76 16.25
N ASP A 529 -36.96 -16.30 17.19
CA ASP A 529 -37.00 -17.74 17.49
C ASP A 529 -37.61 -18.58 16.36
N ALA A 530 -38.38 -17.97 15.45
CA ALA A 530 -38.98 -18.61 14.28
C ALA A 530 -38.03 -18.76 13.07
N LEU A 531 -36.87 -18.11 13.07
CA LEU A 531 -35.90 -18.20 11.97
C LEU A 531 -35.00 -19.46 12.09
N PRO A 532 -34.58 -20.07 10.97
CA PRO A 532 -33.53 -21.09 10.97
C PRO A 532 -32.27 -20.62 11.70
N ALA A 533 -31.59 -21.50 12.43
CA ALA A 533 -30.48 -21.15 13.33
C ALA A 533 -29.36 -20.32 12.64
N ALA A 534 -29.04 -20.62 11.38
CA ALA A 534 -28.05 -19.88 10.59
C ALA A 534 -28.48 -18.43 10.28
N GLN A 535 -29.78 -18.17 10.09
CA GLN A 535 -30.32 -16.83 9.85
C GLN A 535 -30.44 -16.02 11.15
N ARG A 536 -30.73 -16.67 12.29
CA ARG A 536 -30.70 -16.06 13.63
C ARG A 536 -29.33 -15.48 13.98
N VAL A 537 -28.26 -16.24 13.74
CA VAL A 537 -26.89 -15.80 14.01
C VAL A 537 -26.52 -14.60 13.12
N ARG A 538 -26.86 -14.65 11.82
CA ARG A 538 -26.60 -13.53 10.88
C ARG A 538 -27.35 -12.26 11.25
N GLN A 539 -28.67 -12.34 11.49
CA GLN A 539 -29.44 -11.15 11.90
C GLN A 539 -29.03 -10.64 13.29
N GLY A 540 -28.74 -11.54 14.23
CA GLY A 540 -28.22 -11.20 15.56
C GLY A 540 -26.90 -10.45 15.51
N SER A 541 -25.93 -10.90 14.71
CA SER A 541 -24.65 -10.22 14.52
C SER A 541 -24.80 -8.86 13.82
N ARG A 542 -25.67 -8.77 12.80
CA ARG A 542 -25.98 -7.50 12.11
C ARG A 542 -26.62 -6.47 13.06
N LEU A 543 -27.61 -6.89 13.86
CA LEU A 543 -28.26 -6.05 14.87
C LEU A 543 -27.32 -5.69 16.02
N LEU A 544 -26.45 -6.61 16.46
CA LEU A 544 -25.48 -6.36 17.52
C LEU A 544 -24.42 -5.36 17.07
N LEU A 545 -23.88 -5.51 15.85
CA LEU A 545 -22.93 -4.57 15.26
C LEU A 545 -23.57 -3.19 15.08
N LEU A 546 -24.77 -3.11 14.50
CA LEU A 546 -25.51 -1.85 14.38
C LEU A 546 -25.80 -1.23 15.76
N ARG A 547 -26.21 -2.02 16.76
CA ARG A 547 -26.44 -1.53 18.13
C ARG A 547 -25.14 -1.07 18.80
N GLN A 548 -24.02 -1.75 18.59
CA GLN A 548 -22.72 -1.35 19.13
C GLN A 548 -22.20 -0.09 18.45
N LEU A 549 -22.32 0.01 17.12
CA LEU A 549 -22.00 1.22 16.36
C LEU A 549 -22.85 2.42 16.81
N LEU A 550 -24.15 2.21 17.06
CA LEU A 550 -25.06 3.25 17.55
C LEU A 550 -24.87 3.58 19.05
N ARG A 551 -24.47 2.62 19.89
CA ARG A 551 -24.24 2.83 21.34
C ARG A 551 -22.88 3.48 21.63
N ASN A 552 -21.89 3.28 20.77
CA ASN A 552 -20.51 3.73 20.97
C ASN A 552 -20.14 4.96 20.13
N VAL A 553 -21.09 5.66 19.51
CA VAL A 553 -20.85 7.02 19.03
C VAL A 553 -20.56 7.88 20.26
N PRO A 554 -19.32 8.38 20.46
CA PRO A 554 -19.03 9.21 21.61
C PRO A 554 -19.89 10.47 21.53
N ARG A 555 -20.56 10.84 22.62
CA ARG A 555 -21.03 12.22 22.81
C ARG A 555 -19.78 13.10 22.93
N VAL A 556 -19.19 13.47 21.81
CA VAL A 556 -18.14 14.47 21.79
C VAL A 556 -18.79 15.81 22.12
N GLN A 557 -18.85 16.16 23.40
CA GLN A 557 -18.97 17.56 23.80
C GLN A 557 -17.67 18.24 23.36
N VAL A 558 -17.73 18.89 22.22
CA VAL A 558 -16.61 19.72 21.79
C VAL A 558 -16.58 20.94 22.69
N GLN A 559 -15.64 20.97 23.64
CA GLN A 559 -15.20 22.22 24.23
C GLN A 559 -14.69 23.12 23.10
N GLN A 560 -15.27 24.31 22.97
CA GLN A 560 -14.75 25.35 22.10
C GLN A 560 -13.31 25.65 22.52
N LEU A 561 -12.34 25.32 21.67
CA LEU A 561 -11.01 25.89 21.79
C LEU A 561 -11.13 27.40 21.55
N PRO A 562 -10.48 28.26 22.36
CA PRO A 562 -10.54 29.70 22.17
C PRO A 562 -10.00 30.08 20.78
N GLU A 563 -10.63 31.05 20.13
CA GLU A 563 -10.13 31.61 18.87
C GLU A 563 -8.71 32.18 19.07
N PRO A 564 -7.79 31.99 18.11
CA PRO A 564 -6.48 32.63 18.17
C PRO A 564 -6.67 34.16 18.10
N PRO A 565 -5.94 34.95 18.92
CA PRO A 565 -6.10 36.39 18.93
C PRO A 565 -5.69 37.00 17.59
N ALA A 566 -6.46 38.02 17.18
CA ALA A 566 -6.23 38.80 15.97
C ALA A 566 -4.80 39.37 15.94
N GLN A 567 -4.16 39.31 14.77
CA GLN A 567 -2.84 39.89 14.54
C GLN A 567 -2.88 41.41 14.78
N GLY A 568 -2.22 41.85 15.84
CA GLY A 568 -1.96 43.25 16.17
C GLY A 568 -0.52 43.43 16.65
N SER A 569 0.26 44.18 15.87
CA SER A 569 1.49 44.92 16.18
C SER A 569 2.47 44.36 17.24
N GLY A 570 3.60 43.86 16.73
CA GLY A 570 4.95 44.23 17.20
C GLY A 570 5.35 43.87 18.63
N ARG A 571 6.02 42.72 18.79
CA ARG A 571 7.18 42.57 19.68
C ARG A 571 8.07 41.43 19.18
N ALA A 572 9.31 41.76 18.87
CA ALA A 572 10.33 40.80 18.43
C ALA A 572 10.58 39.74 19.51
N LEU A 573 10.60 38.46 19.10
CA LEU A 573 11.12 37.37 19.92
C LEU A 573 12.65 37.52 20.02
N PRO A 574 13.27 37.31 21.19
CA PRO A 574 14.72 37.44 21.34
C PRO A 574 15.45 36.31 20.61
N GLU A 575 16.56 36.65 19.94
CA GLU A 575 17.44 35.69 19.28
C GLU A 575 18.00 34.63 20.25
N PRO A 576 18.24 33.38 19.79
CA PRO A 576 18.86 32.35 20.60
C PRO A 576 20.33 32.71 20.87
N ARG A 577 20.69 32.82 22.15
CA ARG A 577 22.09 32.95 22.58
C ARG A 577 22.90 31.73 22.14
N ARG A 578 23.95 31.97 21.35
CA ARG A 578 25.05 31.02 21.15
C ARG A 578 25.77 30.84 22.48
N ALA A 579 25.69 29.65 23.07
CA ALA A 579 26.61 29.22 24.11
C ALA A 579 27.52 28.14 23.51
N GLY A 580 28.80 28.48 23.34
CA GLY A 580 29.86 27.54 22.99
C GLY A 580 30.42 26.84 24.22
N GLY A 581 30.93 25.62 24.03
CA GLY A 581 31.72 24.86 25.00
C GLY A 581 31.42 23.36 24.95
N PRO A 582 32.43 22.47 24.82
CA PRO A 582 32.23 21.04 24.69
C PRO A 582 31.91 20.42 26.06
N LEU A 583 30.95 19.49 26.10
CA LEU A 583 30.68 18.66 27.27
C LEU A 583 31.09 17.21 26.95
N GLU A 584 32.17 16.78 27.58
CA GLU A 584 32.67 15.41 27.61
C GLU A 584 31.65 14.48 28.27
N LEU A 585 31.41 13.33 27.65
CA LEU A 585 30.65 12.21 28.21
C LEU A 585 31.62 11.30 28.99
N ARG A 586 31.36 11.13 30.29
CA ARG A 586 31.81 9.97 31.07
C ARG A 586 30.77 8.86 30.99
#